data_AF-A0A8J8EDZ0-F1
#
_entry.id   AF-A0A8J8EDZ0-F1
#
_cell.length_a   1.000
_cell.length_b   1.000
_cell.length_c   1.000
_cell.angle_alpha   90.00
_cell.angle_beta   90.00
_cell.angle_gamma   90.00
#
_symmetry.space_group_name_H-M   'P 1'
#
loop_
_entity.id
_entity.type
_entity.pdbx_description
1 polymer ?
#
loop_
_entity_poly.entity_id
_entity_poly.type
_entity_poly.pdbx_seq_one_letter_code
_entity_poly.pdbx_strand_id
1 'polypeptide(L)'
;MDEKTLKKGERYYKAGKVLWVVKRGNRLFSKVLGTYPYYVELDISTGENRCTCPLGGDCKHVAAVVKAYDAGFYFESFDKHTELFPEAVAMEFLAEVPELALDVTLKELRFSLSTDESGSEVAKLFRRALKLVRMTRKMEALHVLEEILAEYKHVFSDYELSAKLEDELRELEAAI
;
A
#
# COMPACT_ATOMS: atom_id res chain seq x y z
N MET A 1 1.86 -14.82 -19.78
CA MET A 1 1.42 -13.40 -19.97
C MET A 1 1.74 -12.88 -21.37
N ASP A 2 0.76 -12.23 -22.02
CA ASP A 2 0.92 -11.56 -23.33
C ASP A 2 1.60 -10.17 -23.22
N GLU A 3 2.06 -9.62 -24.34
CA GLU A 3 2.77 -8.33 -24.42
C GLU A 3 1.93 -7.13 -23.90
N LYS A 4 0.62 -7.12 -24.16
CA LYS A 4 -0.29 -6.05 -23.71
C LYS A 4 -0.42 -6.08 -22.20
N THR A 5 -0.45 -7.25 -21.60
CA THR A 5 -0.47 -7.46 -20.15
C THR A 5 0.82 -6.99 -19.50
N LEU A 6 1.97 -7.32 -20.09
CA LEU A 6 3.29 -6.84 -19.62
C LEU A 6 3.38 -5.30 -19.65
N LYS A 7 2.97 -4.67 -20.76
CA LYS A 7 2.92 -3.20 -20.88
C LYS A 7 2.00 -2.56 -19.84
N LYS A 8 0.87 -3.17 -19.52
CA LYS A 8 -0.03 -2.70 -18.45
C LYS A 8 0.61 -2.84 -17.07
N GLY A 9 1.31 -3.95 -16.81
CA GLY A 9 2.04 -4.16 -15.56
C GLY A 9 3.13 -3.12 -15.35
N GLU A 10 3.91 -2.83 -16.39
CA GLU A 10 4.93 -1.78 -16.32
C GLU A 10 4.32 -0.40 -15.98
N ARG A 11 3.17 -0.05 -16.58
CA ARG A 11 2.44 1.18 -16.23
C ARG A 11 1.98 1.19 -14.78
N TYR A 12 1.50 0.05 -14.26
CA TYR A 12 1.09 -0.07 -12.86
C TYR A 12 2.26 0.13 -11.91
N TYR A 13 3.42 -0.49 -12.19
CA TYR A 13 4.63 -0.28 -11.41
C TYR A 13 5.09 1.18 -11.44
N LYS A 14 5.19 1.79 -12.63
CA LYS A 14 5.58 3.21 -12.78
C LYS A 14 4.61 4.19 -12.10
N ALA A 15 3.33 3.84 -12.04
CA ALA A 15 2.32 4.61 -11.31
C ALA A 15 2.36 4.40 -9.78
N GLY A 16 3.32 3.63 -9.26
CA GLY A 16 3.48 3.38 -7.82
C GLY A 16 2.38 2.51 -7.22
N LYS A 17 1.70 1.67 -8.03
CA LYS A 17 0.59 0.83 -7.56
C LYS A 17 1.05 -0.42 -6.82
N VAL A 18 2.32 -0.81 -6.93
CA VAL A 18 2.90 -1.91 -6.14
C VAL A 18 3.31 -1.31 -4.80
N LEU A 19 2.63 -1.70 -3.72
CA LEU A 19 2.87 -1.11 -2.40
C LEU A 19 4.12 -1.67 -1.73
N TRP A 20 4.34 -2.96 -1.87
CA TRP A 20 5.49 -3.68 -1.34
C TRP A 20 5.66 -5.00 -2.08
N VAL A 21 6.87 -5.55 -2.07
CA VAL A 21 7.15 -6.92 -2.53
C VAL A 21 8.02 -7.57 -1.47
N VAL A 22 7.63 -8.76 -1.01
CA VAL A 22 8.44 -9.61 -0.15
C VAL A 22 8.86 -10.85 -0.93
N LYS A 23 10.15 -11.10 -0.99
CA LYS A 23 10.74 -12.29 -1.58
C LYS A 23 11.12 -13.28 -0.48
N ARG A 24 10.81 -14.56 -0.67
CA ARG A 24 11.31 -15.67 0.14
C ARG A 24 11.71 -16.83 -0.77
N GLY A 25 13.01 -17.07 -0.87
CA GLY A 25 13.53 -18.06 -1.82
C GLY A 25 13.12 -17.69 -3.24
N ASN A 26 12.33 -18.55 -3.90
CA ASN A 26 11.80 -18.31 -5.24
C ASN A 26 10.37 -17.74 -5.25
N ARG A 27 9.78 -17.44 -4.09
CA ARG A 27 8.40 -16.92 -4.03
C ARG A 27 8.40 -15.41 -3.80
N LEU A 28 7.55 -14.70 -4.52
CA LEU A 28 7.23 -13.29 -4.31
C LEU A 28 5.80 -13.16 -3.80
N PHE A 29 5.62 -12.25 -2.84
CA PHE A 29 4.34 -11.86 -2.28
C PHE A 29 4.20 -10.35 -2.39
N SER A 30 3.02 -9.85 -2.76
CA SER A 30 2.83 -8.40 -2.93
C SER A 30 1.38 -7.98 -2.78
N LYS A 31 1.18 -6.71 -2.42
CA LYS A 31 -0.10 -6.00 -2.50
C LYS A 31 -0.01 -4.92 -3.59
N VAL A 32 -0.95 -4.97 -4.54
CA VAL A 32 -1.00 -4.10 -5.70
C VAL A 32 -2.36 -3.42 -5.80
N LEU A 33 -2.36 -2.09 -5.90
CA LEU A 33 -3.57 -1.30 -6.06
C LEU A 33 -4.17 -1.47 -7.47
N GLY A 34 -5.45 -1.80 -7.53
CA GLY A 34 -6.21 -2.03 -8.75
C GLY A 34 -7.54 -1.30 -8.76
N THR A 35 -8.64 -2.02 -8.98
CA THR A 35 -9.99 -1.56 -8.62
C THR A 35 -10.24 -1.73 -7.12
N TYR A 36 -9.62 -2.77 -6.53
CA TYR A 36 -9.43 -2.99 -5.11
C TYR A 36 -7.95 -3.30 -4.86
N PRO A 37 -7.48 -3.36 -3.61
CA PRO A 37 -6.17 -3.91 -3.31
C PRO A 37 -6.16 -5.41 -3.65
N TYR A 38 -5.22 -5.84 -4.49
CA TYR A 38 -5.07 -7.24 -4.86
C TYR A 38 -3.77 -7.81 -4.33
N TYR A 39 -3.82 -9.06 -3.87
CA TYR A 39 -2.66 -9.79 -3.41
C TYR A 39 -2.15 -10.69 -4.53
N VAL A 40 -0.83 -10.74 -4.69
CA VAL A 40 -0.13 -11.49 -5.72
C VAL A 40 0.84 -12.46 -5.06
N GLU A 41 0.85 -13.68 -5.57
CA GLU A 41 1.88 -14.70 -5.32
C GLU A 41 2.49 -15.13 -6.66
N LEU A 42 3.82 -15.25 -6.71
CA LEU A 42 4.54 -15.67 -7.91
C LEU A 42 5.75 -16.54 -7.52
N ASP A 43 5.93 -17.68 -8.15
CA ASP A 43 7.18 -18.42 -8.15
C ASP A 43 8.03 -17.97 -9.34
N ILE A 44 9.19 -17.35 -9.08
CA ILE A 44 10.07 -16.83 -10.14
C ILE A 44 10.81 -17.92 -10.91
N SER A 45 10.89 -19.15 -10.39
CA SER A 45 11.58 -20.27 -11.04
C SER A 45 10.69 -21.01 -12.02
N THR A 46 9.39 -21.13 -11.73
CA THR A 46 8.42 -21.83 -12.58
C THR A 46 7.53 -20.87 -13.38
N GLY A 47 7.40 -19.62 -12.93
CA GLY A 47 6.44 -18.65 -13.46
C GLY A 47 5.00 -18.86 -12.98
N GLU A 48 4.75 -19.88 -12.14
CA GLU A 48 3.44 -20.12 -11.55
C GLU A 48 3.03 -18.94 -10.67
N ASN A 49 1.79 -18.47 -10.84
CA ASN A 49 1.34 -17.27 -10.14
C ASN A 49 -0.15 -17.30 -9.84
N ARG A 50 -0.53 -16.50 -8.84
CA ARG A 50 -1.90 -16.29 -8.41
C ARG A 50 -2.11 -14.82 -8.09
N CYS A 51 -3.32 -14.33 -8.36
CA CYS A 51 -3.72 -12.99 -7.98
C CYS A 51 -5.18 -13.00 -7.51
N THR A 52 -5.50 -12.26 -6.45
CA THR A 52 -6.88 -12.14 -5.95
C THR A 52 -7.79 -11.27 -6.84
N CYS A 53 -7.30 -10.78 -7.98
CA CYS A 53 -8.13 -10.07 -8.95
C CYS A 53 -9.03 -11.04 -9.75
N PRO A 54 -10.05 -10.54 -10.47
CA PRO A 54 -10.98 -11.40 -11.22
C PRO A 54 -10.37 -12.31 -12.27
N LEU A 55 -9.12 -12.07 -12.71
CA LEU A 55 -8.42 -12.95 -13.65
C LEU A 55 -7.71 -14.14 -12.97
N GLY A 56 -7.51 -14.12 -11.65
CA GLY A 56 -6.91 -15.22 -10.89
C GLY A 56 -5.39 -15.43 -11.05
N GLY A 57 -4.79 -14.94 -12.14
CA GLY A 57 -3.37 -15.07 -12.46
C GLY A 57 -3.07 -14.36 -13.78
N ASP A 58 -1.81 -14.39 -14.22
CA ASP A 58 -1.34 -13.91 -15.53
C ASP A 58 -1.88 -12.52 -15.92
N CYS A 59 -2.00 -11.65 -14.93
CA CYS A 59 -2.64 -10.35 -15.04
C CYS A 59 -1.63 -9.21 -14.93
N LYS A 60 -2.09 -7.99 -15.19
CA LYS A 60 -1.28 -6.77 -15.04
C LYS A 60 -0.70 -6.59 -13.64
N HIS A 61 -1.33 -7.12 -12.58
CA HIS A 61 -0.81 -7.02 -11.22
C HIS A 61 0.41 -7.93 -11.03
N VAL A 62 0.35 -9.16 -11.52
CA VAL A 62 1.50 -10.09 -11.54
C VAL A 62 2.64 -9.49 -12.37
N ALA A 63 2.34 -8.97 -13.56
CA ALA A 63 3.34 -8.29 -14.39
C ALA A 63 3.96 -7.06 -13.69
N ALA A 64 3.19 -6.32 -12.88
CA ALA A 64 3.71 -5.20 -12.10
C ALA A 64 4.66 -5.67 -10.98
N VAL A 65 4.37 -6.81 -10.34
CA VAL A 65 5.24 -7.41 -9.31
C VAL A 65 6.54 -7.92 -9.92
N VAL A 66 6.48 -8.58 -11.09
CA VAL A 66 7.69 -8.96 -11.85
C VAL A 66 8.52 -7.71 -12.13
N LYS A 67 7.88 -6.64 -12.61
CA LYS A 67 8.61 -5.41 -12.94
C LYS A 67 9.21 -4.72 -11.72
N ALA A 68 8.53 -4.78 -10.57
CA ALA A 68 9.05 -4.31 -9.30
C ALA A 68 10.28 -5.12 -8.85
N TYR A 69 10.21 -6.44 -8.92
CA TYR A 69 11.31 -7.34 -8.61
C TYR A 69 12.53 -7.10 -9.51
N ASP A 70 12.32 -7.03 -10.84
CA ASP A 70 13.39 -6.74 -11.81
C ASP A 70 14.07 -5.39 -11.56
N ALA A 71 13.35 -4.43 -11.00
CA ALA A 71 13.84 -3.11 -10.64
C ALA A 71 14.48 -3.06 -9.23
N GLY A 72 14.54 -4.18 -8.52
CA GLY A 72 15.08 -4.26 -7.15
C GLY A 72 14.15 -3.74 -6.06
N PHE A 73 12.87 -3.50 -6.35
CA PHE A 73 11.88 -3.08 -5.36
C PHE A 73 11.28 -4.29 -4.65
N TYR A 74 12.03 -4.87 -3.71
CA TYR A 74 11.57 -5.95 -2.83
C TYR A 74 12.38 -6.01 -1.54
N PHE A 75 11.79 -6.64 -0.52
CA PHE A 75 12.48 -7.05 0.70
C PHE A 75 12.74 -8.56 0.65
N GLU A 76 13.96 -9.00 0.93
CA GLU A 76 14.26 -10.42 1.09
C GLU A 76 13.97 -10.86 2.53
N SER A 77 13.07 -11.83 2.68
CA SER A 77 12.70 -12.44 3.96
C SER A 77 13.18 -13.88 4.03
N PHE A 78 13.73 -14.25 5.18
CA PHE A 78 14.07 -15.61 5.55
C PHE A 78 13.06 -16.22 6.53
N ASP A 79 12.04 -15.46 6.95
CA ASP A 79 11.03 -15.94 7.89
C ASP A 79 10.09 -16.95 7.22
N LYS A 80 9.95 -18.12 7.84
CA LYS A 80 8.99 -19.16 7.46
C LYS A 80 7.54 -18.67 7.47
N HIS A 81 7.20 -17.67 8.27
CA HIS A 81 5.86 -17.12 8.37
C HIS A 81 5.47 -16.20 7.19
N THR A 82 6.43 -15.85 6.33
CA THR A 82 6.18 -15.03 5.12
C THR A 82 5.08 -15.60 4.24
N GLU A 83 4.96 -16.93 4.14
CA GLU A 83 3.92 -17.56 3.32
C GLU A 83 2.50 -17.41 3.91
N LEU A 84 2.40 -17.21 5.23
CA LEU A 84 1.12 -17.02 5.91
C LEU A 84 0.78 -15.54 6.09
N PHE A 85 1.78 -14.71 6.39
CA PHE A 85 1.60 -13.30 6.76
C PHE A 85 2.56 -12.38 5.99
N PRO A 86 2.57 -12.38 4.65
CA PRO A 86 3.53 -11.60 3.87
C PRO A 86 3.39 -10.10 4.11
N GLU A 87 2.17 -9.61 4.34
CA GLU A 87 1.94 -8.20 4.63
C GLU A 87 2.52 -7.78 5.97
N ALA A 88 2.41 -8.62 7.03
CA ALA A 88 3.02 -8.32 8.32
C ALA A 88 4.54 -8.19 8.19
N VAL A 89 5.18 -9.11 7.47
CA VAL A 89 6.61 -9.06 7.16
C VAL A 89 6.96 -7.78 6.36
N ALA A 90 6.16 -7.42 5.36
CA ALA A 90 6.35 -6.17 4.64
C ALA A 90 6.26 -4.94 5.56
N MET A 91 5.34 -4.95 6.53
CA MET A 91 5.19 -3.86 7.49
C MET A 91 6.37 -3.76 8.45
N GLU A 92 6.98 -4.87 8.85
CA GLU A 92 8.23 -4.88 9.63
C GLU A 92 9.37 -4.23 8.83
N PHE A 93 9.59 -4.65 7.58
CA PHE A 93 10.62 -4.01 6.73
C PHE A 93 10.36 -2.53 6.49
N LEU A 94 9.10 -2.14 6.27
CA LEU A 94 8.72 -0.74 6.09
C LEU A 94 8.97 0.07 7.38
N ALA A 95 8.78 -0.52 8.56
CA ALA A 95 9.05 0.17 9.83
C ALA A 95 10.53 0.58 9.97
N GLU A 96 11.45 -0.19 9.37
CA GLU A 96 12.89 0.14 9.31
C GLU A 96 13.21 1.28 8.32
N VAL A 97 12.29 1.62 7.42
CA VAL A 97 12.43 2.71 6.44
C VAL A 97 11.21 3.64 6.50
N PRO A 98 11.06 4.47 7.56
CA PRO A 98 9.83 5.22 7.84
C PRO A 98 9.37 6.15 6.71
N GLU A 99 10.31 6.71 5.93
CA GLU A 99 9.96 7.53 4.77
C GLU A 99 9.24 6.74 3.68
N LEU A 100 9.75 5.54 3.37
CA LEU A 100 9.10 4.64 2.41
C LEU A 100 7.77 4.13 2.97
N ALA A 101 7.71 3.83 4.27
CA ALA A 101 6.46 3.49 4.93
C ALA A 101 5.41 4.59 4.81
N LEU A 102 5.81 5.86 4.94
CA LEU A 102 4.92 7.00 4.79
C LEU A 102 4.39 7.08 3.35
N ASP A 103 5.27 6.98 2.36
CA ASP A 103 4.88 7.01 0.95
C ASP A 103 3.89 5.89 0.60
N VAL A 104 4.16 4.67 1.05
CA VAL A 104 3.28 3.51 0.87
C VAL A 104 1.93 3.74 1.56
N THR A 105 1.96 4.22 2.80
CA THR A 105 0.75 4.49 3.59
C THR A 105 -0.11 5.57 2.94
N LEU A 106 0.47 6.68 2.48
CA LEU A 106 -0.26 7.78 1.83
C LEU A 106 -0.84 7.35 0.47
N LYS A 107 -0.16 6.49 -0.28
CA LYS A 107 -0.68 5.91 -1.53
C LYS A 107 -1.89 5.03 -1.25
N GLU A 108 -1.78 4.14 -0.27
CA GLU A 108 -2.88 3.26 0.11
C GLU A 108 -4.05 4.04 0.69
N LEU A 109 -3.78 5.03 1.55
CA LEU A 109 -4.81 5.88 2.15
C LEU A 109 -5.64 6.61 1.08
N ARG A 110 -4.98 7.26 0.11
CA ARG A 110 -5.67 7.92 -1.01
C ARG A 110 -6.52 6.95 -1.83
N PHE A 111 -6.02 5.74 -2.02
CA PHE A 111 -6.78 4.71 -2.72
C PHE A 111 -8.02 4.31 -1.92
N SER A 112 -7.84 3.99 -0.64
CA SER A 112 -8.90 3.53 0.26
C SER A 112 -10.02 4.55 0.41
N LEU A 113 -9.72 5.85 0.36
CA LEU A 113 -10.73 6.91 0.41
C LEU A 113 -11.81 6.79 -0.68
N SER A 114 -11.45 6.23 -1.84
CA SER A 114 -12.37 6.01 -2.96
C SER A 114 -13.06 4.65 -2.97
N THR A 115 -12.63 3.71 -2.12
CA THR A 115 -13.08 2.30 -2.19
C THR A 115 -13.58 1.72 -0.87
N ASP A 116 -13.27 2.35 0.27
CA ASP A 116 -13.70 1.92 1.59
C ASP A 116 -15.11 2.47 1.86
N GLU A 117 -16.10 1.60 1.80
CA GLU A 117 -17.50 1.95 2.05
C GLU A 117 -17.78 2.26 3.52
N SER A 118 -16.90 1.82 4.43
CA SER A 118 -17.10 1.94 5.88
C SER A 118 -16.36 3.12 6.52
N GLY A 119 -15.31 3.61 5.86
CA GLY A 119 -14.37 4.59 6.41
C GLY A 119 -13.39 4.04 7.46
N SER A 120 -13.48 2.75 7.81
CA SER A 120 -12.63 2.11 8.82
C SER A 120 -11.18 1.95 8.37
N GLU A 121 -10.98 1.53 7.12
CA GLU A 121 -9.65 1.33 6.55
C GLU A 121 -8.94 2.67 6.36
N VAL A 122 -9.68 3.69 5.90
CA VAL A 122 -9.19 5.07 5.79
C VAL A 122 -8.73 5.58 7.15
N ALA A 123 -9.55 5.46 8.20
CA ALA A 123 -9.18 5.91 9.53
C ALA A 123 -7.95 5.18 10.10
N LYS A 124 -7.82 3.86 9.86
CA LYS A 124 -6.65 3.07 10.26
C LYS A 124 -5.38 3.57 9.57
N LEU A 125 -5.43 3.76 8.25
CA LEU A 125 -4.30 4.24 7.44
C LEU A 125 -3.96 5.70 7.78
N PHE A 126 -4.95 6.54 8.05
CA PHE A 126 -4.75 7.94 8.45
C PHE A 126 -3.96 8.03 9.74
N ARG A 127 -4.34 7.27 10.77
CA ARG A 127 -3.61 7.21 12.04
C ARG A 127 -2.19 6.67 11.89
N ARG A 128 -1.98 5.71 10.99
CA ARG A 128 -0.64 5.24 10.66
C ARG A 128 0.18 6.36 10.02
N ALA A 129 -0.40 7.12 9.08
CA ALA A 129 0.25 8.25 8.45
C ALA A 129 0.62 9.33 9.47
N LEU A 130 -0.27 9.70 10.40
CA LEU A 130 0.05 10.66 11.47
C LEU A 130 1.30 10.24 12.28
N LYS A 131 1.38 8.97 12.67
CA LYS A 131 2.55 8.42 13.38
C LYS A 131 3.82 8.53 12.53
N LEU A 132 3.74 8.18 11.25
CA LEU A 132 4.88 8.24 10.33
C LEU A 132 5.32 9.66 10.02
N VAL A 133 4.40 10.62 9.89
CA VAL A 133 4.72 12.04 9.75
C VAL A 133 5.44 12.56 11.00
N ARG A 134 4.98 12.18 12.20
CA ARG A 134 5.68 12.52 13.45
C ARG A 134 7.11 11.98 13.49
N MET A 135 7.32 10.74 13.02
CA MET A 135 8.63 10.09 12.99
C MET A 135 9.56 10.72 11.94
N THR A 136 9.05 11.00 10.75
CA THR A 136 9.84 11.46 9.59
C THR A 136 9.98 12.97 9.51
N ARG A 137 9.11 13.73 10.20
CA ARG A 137 9.01 15.20 10.13
C ARG A 137 8.76 15.74 8.69
N LYS A 138 8.18 14.92 7.81
CA LYS A 138 7.80 15.32 6.45
C LYS A 138 6.53 16.18 6.45
N MET A 139 6.73 17.48 6.64
CA MET A 139 5.65 18.48 6.75
C MET A 139 4.78 18.55 5.49
N GLU A 140 5.34 18.26 4.31
CA GLU A 140 4.60 18.20 3.06
C GLU A 140 3.46 17.16 3.06
N ALA A 141 3.55 16.14 3.92
CA ALA A 141 2.49 15.16 4.08
C ALA A 141 1.29 15.69 4.86
N LEU A 142 1.43 16.77 5.64
CA LEU A 142 0.31 17.37 6.36
C LEU A 142 -0.78 17.84 5.40
N HIS A 143 -0.38 18.53 4.32
CA HIS A 143 -1.33 19.01 3.32
C HIS A 143 -2.13 17.86 2.68
N VAL A 144 -1.46 16.73 2.41
CA VAL A 144 -2.12 15.53 1.91
C VAL A 144 -3.13 14.99 2.92
N LEU A 145 -2.82 15.03 4.22
CA LEU A 145 -3.72 14.55 5.28
C LEU A 145 -4.91 15.51 5.49
N GLU A 146 -4.71 16.82 5.37
CA GLU A 146 -5.78 17.82 5.39
C GLU A 146 -6.80 17.55 4.27
N GLU A 147 -6.32 17.37 3.04
CA GLU A 147 -7.17 17.06 1.87
C GLU A 147 -7.97 15.77 2.08
N ILE A 148 -7.30 14.71 2.55
CA ILE A 148 -7.93 13.42 2.80
C ILE A 148 -8.97 13.51 3.91
N LEU A 149 -8.70 14.27 4.97
CA LEU A 149 -9.64 14.46 6.08
C LEU A 149 -10.87 15.26 5.64
N ALA A 150 -10.69 16.29 4.79
CA ALA A 150 -11.79 17.06 4.24
C ALA A 150 -12.72 16.19 3.40
N GLU A 151 -12.17 15.35 2.53
CA GLU A 151 -12.94 14.38 1.74
C GLU A 151 -13.57 13.30 2.62
N TYR A 152 -12.86 12.79 3.62
CA TYR A 152 -13.42 11.83 4.59
C TYR A 152 -14.65 12.40 5.30
N LYS A 153 -14.59 13.66 5.76
CA LYS A 153 -15.72 14.38 6.34
C LYS A 153 -16.88 14.55 5.35
N HIS A 154 -16.58 14.74 4.07
CA HIS A 154 -17.60 14.85 3.06
C HIS A 154 -18.35 13.53 2.85
N VAL A 155 -17.60 12.42 2.73
CA VAL A 155 -18.16 11.07 2.50
C VAL A 155 -18.85 10.51 3.75
N PHE A 156 -18.29 10.76 4.94
CA PHE A 156 -18.76 10.24 6.22
C PHE A 156 -19.21 11.38 7.16
N SER A 157 -20.10 12.24 6.67
CA SER A 157 -20.53 13.48 7.35
C SER A 157 -21.09 13.25 8.76
N ASP A 158 -21.70 12.10 9.00
CA ASP A 158 -22.42 11.81 10.23
C ASP A 158 -21.53 11.11 11.27
N TYR A 159 -20.25 10.89 10.95
CA TYR A 159 -19.34 10.14 11.81
C TYR A 159 -18.64 11.08 12.81
N GLU A 160 -18.87 10.85 14.11
CA GLU A 160 -18.08 11.48 15.18
C GLU A 160 -16.57 11.23 15.05
N LEU A 161 -16.20 10.12 14.39
CA LEU A 161 -14.81 9.78 14.12
C LEU A 161 -14.11 10.87 13.30
N SER A 162 -14.83 11.58 12.42
CA SER A 162 -14.24 12.64 11.60
C SER A 162 -13.72 13.82 12.44
N ALA A 163 -14.43 14.19 13.51
CA ALA A 163 -13.97 15.20 14.47
C ALA A 163 -12.75 14.72 15.24
N LYS A 164 -12.73 13.44 15.67
CA LYS A 164 -11.57 12.85 16.35
C LYS A 164 -10.31 12.85 15.48
N LEU A 165 -10.44 12.51 14.19
CA LEU A 165 -9.32 12.54 13.25
C LEU A 165 -8.81 13.96 12.99
N GLU A 166 -9.70 14.96 13.01
CA GLU A 166 -9.31 16.37 12.93
C GLU A 166 -8.51 16.82 14.15
N ASP A 167 -8.97 16.48 15.35
CA ASP A 167 -8.24 16.81 16.58
C ASP A 167 -6.86 16.12 16.59
N GLU A 168 -6.80 14.84 16.20
CA GLU A 168 -5.54 14.08 16.07
C GLU A 168 -4.55 14.73 15.06
N LEU A 169 -5.05 15.31 13.95
CA LEU A 169 -4.22 16.03 12.97
C LEU A 169 -3.72 17.36 13.54
N ARG A 170 -4.58 18.16 14.18
CA ARG A 170 -4.19 19.44 14.80
C ARG A 170 -3.16 19.24 15.92
N GLU A 171 -3.31 18.18 16.72
CA GLU A 171 -2.32 17.80 17.73
C GLU A 171 -0.96 17.45 17.12
N LEU A 172 -0.95 16.81 15.94
CA LEU A 172 0.28 16.54 15.22
C LEU A 172 0.93 17.84 14.74
N GLU A 173 0.17 18.72 14.08
CA GLU A 173 0.65 20.02 13.57
C GLU A 173 1.29 20.87 14.66
N ALA A 174 0.68 20.90 15.86
CA ALA A 174 1.22 21.64 17.00
C ALA A 174 2.53 21.03 17.56
N ALA A 175 2.81 19.75 17.28
CA ALA A 175 3.93 19.01 17.83
C ALA A 175 5.16 18.92 16.90
N ILE A 176 5.03 19.36 15.64
CA ILE A 176 6.08 19.20 14.62
C ILE A 176 6.55 20.48 13.96
#